data_AF-A0A959W9J8-F1
#
_entry.id   AF-A0A959W9J8-F1
#
_cell.length_a   1.000
_cell.length_b   1.000
_cell.length_c   1.000
_cell.angle_alpha   90.00
_cell.angle_beta   90.00
_cell.angle_gamma   90.00
#
_symmetry.space_group_name_H-M   'P 1'
#
loop_
_entity.id
_entity.type
_entity.pdbx_description
1 polymer ?
#
loop_
_entity_poly.entity_id
_entity_poly.type
_entity_poly.pdbx_seq_one_letter_code
_entity_poly.pdbx_strand_id
1 'polypeptide(L)'
;MSEQLWGGETTKAIENFPVSGETIPPSLVKWLGLIKANAARANAELGLLDSGVAERIATAGDAVGRGEHDDQFPIDIFQTGSGTSSNMNANEVIATLAG
;
A
#
# COMPACT_ATOMS: atom_id res chain seq x y z
N MET A 1 0.67 -20.58 3.98
CA MET A 1 -0.24 -19.41 4.02
C MET A 1 0.68 -18.21 4.00
N SER A 2 0.57 -17.31 3.02
CA SER A 2 1.28 -16.03 3.09
C SER A 2 0.75 -15.26 4.30
N GLU A 3 1.64 -14.59 5.01
CA GLU A 3 1.27 -13.73 6.13
C GLU A 3 0.45 -12.53 5.60
N GLN A 4 -0.62 -12.17 6.30
CA GLN A 4 -1.43 -11.01 5.96
C GLN A 4 -0.69 -9.73 6.35
N LEU A 5 -0.37 -8.89 5.36
CA LEU A 5 0.38 -7.64 5.60
C LEU A 5 -0.50 -6.41 5.83
N TRP A 6 -1.78 -6.46 5.44
CA TRP A 6 -2.70 -5.34 5.58
C TRP A 6 -3.44 -5.33 6.92
N GLY A 7 -3.93 -4.15 7.32
CA GLY A 7 -4.52 -3.88 8.62
C GLY A 7 -6.04 -3.73 8.61
N GLY A 8 -6.55 -3.07 9.66
CA GLY A 8 -7.98 -2.99 9.93
C GLY A 8 -8.77 -2.15 8.93
N GLU A 9 -8.19 -1.11 8.33
CA GLU A 9 -8.90 -0.29 7.34
C GLU A 9 -9.09 -1.06 6.03
N THR A 10 -8.09 -1.84 5.62
CA THR A 10 -8.23 -2.75 4.48
C THR A 10 -9.25 -3.84 4.75
N THR A 11 -9.24 -4.46 5.94
CA THR A 11 -10.26 -5.46 6.33
C THR A 11 -11.68 -4.88 6.25
N LYS A 12 -11.91 -3.68 6.80
CA LYS A 12 -13.20 -3.00 6.69
C LYS A 12 -13.60 -2.73 5.24
N ALA A 13 -12.66 -2.38 4.37
CA ALA A 13 -12.95 -2.15 2.96
C ALA A 13 -13.36 -3.45 2.25
N ILE A 14 -12.70 -4.56 2.53
CA ILE A 14 -13.08 -5.89 1.99
C ILE A 14 -14.51 -6.24 2.41
N GLU A 15 -14.85 -6.03 3.69
CA GLU A 15 -16.19 -6.32 4.22
C GLU A 15 -17.28 -5.40 3.66
N ASN A 16 -16.96 -4.13 3.40
CA ASN A 16 -17.92 -3.14 2.93
C ASN A 16 -18.16 -3.14 1.42
N PHE A 17 -17.21 -3.63 0.61
CA PHE A 17 -17.26 -3.57 -0.85
C PHE A 17 -17.14 -4.94 -1.56
N PRO A 18 -17.95 -5.97 -1.23
CA PRO A 18 -17.95 -7.24 -1.96
C PRO A 18 -18.81 -7.15 -3.24
N VAL A 19 -18.37 -6.35 -4.22
CA VAL A 19 -19.21 -5.97 -5.37
C VAL A 19 -19.02 -6.89 -6.57
N SER A 20 -17.78 -7.11 -7.00
CA SER A 20 -17.44 -7.83 -8.23
C SER A 20 -16.56 -9.06 -8.01
N GLY A 21 -15.77 -9.06 -6.94
CA GLY A 21 -14.72 -10.05 -6.72
C GLY A 21 -13.45 -9.77 -7.54
N GLU A 22 -13.41 -8.69 -8.33
CA GLU A 22 -12.21 -8.25 -9.04
C GLU A 22 -11.41 -7.31 -8.15
N THR A 23 -10.14 -7.65 -7.91
CA THR A 23 -9.24 -6.78 -7.14
C THR A 23 -8.75 -5.61 -7.97
N ILE A 24 -8.16 -4.61 -7.31
CA ILE A 24 -7.49 -3.52 -8.02
C ILE A 24 -6.39 -4.02 -8.96
N PRO A 25 -6.18 -3.38 -10.13
CA PRO A 25 -5.18 -3.83 -11.10
C PRO A 25 -3.75 -3.78 -10.52
N PRO A 26 -2.88 -4.77 -10.82
CA PRO A 26 -1.49 -4.76 -10.37
C PRO A 26 -0.72 -3.49 -10.78
N SER A 27 -1.06 -2.88 -11.92
CA SER A 27 -0.46 -1.60 -12.32
C SER A 27 -0.74 -0.49 -11.31
N LEU A 28 -1.94 -0.42 -10.73
CA LEU A 28 -2.29 0.56 -9.71
C LEU A 28 -1.52 0.30 -8.41
N VAL A 29 -1.40 -0.97 -7.99
CA VAL A 29 -0.60 -1.39 -6.83
C VAL A 29 0.85 -0.91 -6.96
N LYS A 30 1.46 -1.15 -8.12
CA LYS A 30 2.84 -0.71 -8.40
C LYS A 30 2.99 0.80 -8.28
N TRP A 31 2.05 1.58 -8.85
CA TRP A 31 2.07 3.03 -8.74
C TRP A 31 1.90 3.51 -7.30
N LEU A 32 1.02 2.89 -6.51
CA LEU A 32 0.86 3.21 -5.10
C LEU A 32 2.18 2.96 -4.33
N GLY A 33 2.82 1.81 -4.54
CA GLY A 33 4.12 1.50 -3.94
C GLY A 33 5.18 2.56 -4.27
N LEU A 34 5.36 2.88 -5.55
CA LEU A 34 6.32 3.88 -6.00
C LEU A 34 6.02 5.29 -5.47
N ILE A 35 4.75 5.70 -5.41
CA ILE A 35 4.38 7.01 -4.85
C ILE A 35 4.75 7.08 -3.37
N LYS A 36 4.49 6.03 -2.58
CA LYS A 36 4.85 6.00 -1.16
C LYS A 36 6.35 6.00 -0.95
N ALA A 37 7.10 5.26 -1.77
CA ALA A 37 8.55 5.24 -1.66
C ALA A 37 9.19 6.60 -1.95
N ASN A 38 8.75 7.27 -3.03
CA ASN A 38 9.24 8.60 -3.38
C ASN A 38 8.78 9.67 -2.38
N ALA A 39 7.57 9.55 -1.84
CA ALA A 39 7.10 10.46 -0.79
C ALA A 39 7.94 10.33 0.50
N ALA A 40 8.35 9.13 0.89
CA ALA A 40 9.23 8.91 2.03
C ALA A 40 10.60 9.56 1.82
N ARG A 41 11.20 9.36 0.63
CA ARG A 41 12.47 10.00 0.25
C ARG A 41 12.39 11.53 0.26
N ALA A 42 11.35 12.09 -0.36
CA ALA A 42 11.13 13.54 -0.38
C ALA A 42 10.95 14.11 1.04
N ASN A 43 10.21 13.42 1.91
CA ASN A 43 10.04 13.84 3.30
C ASN A 43 11.36 13.80 4.10
N ALA A 44 12.25 12.83 3.82
CA ALA A 44 13.58 12.80 4.44
C ALA A 44 14.47 13.95 3.95
N GLU A 45 14.47 14.25 2.65
CA GLU A 45 15.21 15.38 2.07
C GLU A 45 14.77 16.73 2.65
N LEU A 46 13.47 16.87 2.96
CA LEU A 46 12.91 18.05 3.61
C LEU A 46 13.10 18.08 5.13
N GLY A 47 13.68 17.02 5.73
CA GLY A 47 13.84 16.89 7.18
C GLY A 47 12.53 16.67 7.95
N LEU A 48 11.46 16.25 7.27
CA LEU A 48 10.14 16.00 7.85
C LEU A 48 9.97 14.56 8.36
N LEU A 49 10.87 13.66 7.96
CA LEU A 49 10.88 12.26 8.34
C LEU A 49 12.31 11.82 8.67
N ASP A 50 12.46 11.04 9.73
CA ASP A 50 13.76 10.44 10.06
C ASP A 50 14.28 9.61 8.87
N SER A 51 15.55 9.82 8.51
CA SER A 51 16.15 9.18 7.34
C SER A 51 16.14 7.65 7.40
N GLY A 52 16.30 7.06 8.60
CA GLY A 52 16.26 5.61 8.79
C GLY A 52 14.85 5.05 8.65
N VAL A 53 13.83 5.77 9.13
CA VAL A 53 12.41 5.42 8.90
C VAL A 53 12.04 5.57 7.42
N ALA A 54 12.46 6.66 6.79
CA ALA A 54 12.19 6.92 5.38
C ALA A 54 12.77 5.85 4.47
N GLU A 55 13.99 5.38 4.72
CA GLU A 55 14.63 4.33 3.91
C GLU A 55 13.90 2.98 4.02
N ARG A 56 13.41 2.61 5.21
CA ARG A 56 12.61 1.39 5.37
C ARG A 56 11.28 1.47 4.62
N ILE A 57 10.58 2.60 4.74
CA ILE A 57 9.34 2.85 3.99
C ILE A 57 9.61 2.84 2.48
N ALA A 58 10.70 3.46 2.04
CA ALA A 58 11.07 3.53 0.64
C ALA A 58 11.40 2.15 0.06
N THR A 59 12.17 1.35 0.80
CA THR A 59 12.49 -0.03 0.42
C THR A 59 11.24 -0.89 0.31
N ALA A 60 10.32 -0.80 1.28
CA ALA A 60 9.05 -1.50 1.26
C ALA A 60 8.14 -1.05 0.09
N GLY A 61 8.05 0.27 -0.13
CA GLY A 61 7.29 0.83 -1.26
C GLY A 61 7.86 0.42 -2.62
N ASP A 62 9.18 0.34 -2.77
CA ASP A 62 9.81 -0.16 -3.99
C ASP A 62 9.53 -1.65 -4.22
N ALA A 63 9.48 -2.48 -3.16
CA ALA A 63 9.11 -3.89 -3.26
C ALA A 63 7.67 -4.08 -3.77
N VAL A 64 6.73 -3.28 -3.24
CA VAL A 64 5.36 -3.19 -3.79
C VAL A 64 5.40 -2.69 -5.24
N GLY A 65 6.22 -1.69 -5.56
CA GLY A 65 6.42 -1.16 -6.90
C GLY A 65 6.94 -2.19 -7.93
N ARG A 66 7.69 -3.20 -7.47
CA ARG A 66 8.17 -4.33 -8.28
C ARG A 66 7.14 -5.45 -8.44
N GLY A 67 6.01 -5.39 -7.74
CA GLY A 67 4.95 -6.40 -7.74
C GLY A 67 5.25 -7.61 -6.86
N GLU A 68 6.14 -7.48 -5.87
CA GLU A 68 6.53 -8.58 -4.97
C GLU A 68 5.42 -8.94 -3.96
N HIS A 69 4.40 -8.09 -3.84
CA HIS A 69 3.32 -8.20 -2.84
C HIS A 69 1.94 -7.94 -3.45
N ASP A 70 1.73 -8.25 -4.74
CA ASP A 70 0.44 -8.01 -5.42
C ASP A 70 -0.73 -8.78 -4.77
N ASP A 71 -0.45 -9.90 -4.10
CA ASP A 71 -1.45 -10.69 -3.35
C ASP A 71 -1.93 -10.02 -2.05
N GLN A 72 -1.30 -8.91 -1.64
CA GLN A 72 -1.62 -8.17 -0.41
C GLN A 72 -2.59 -7.01 -0.63
N PHE A 73 -3.18 -6.93 -1.83
CA PHE A 73 -4.12 -5.90 -2.23
C PHE A 73 -5.49 -6.48 -2.63
N PRO A 74 -6.23 -7.09 -1.69
CA PRO A 74 -7.45 -7.84 -1.95
C PRO A 74 -8.71 -6.96 -2.15
N ILE A 75 -8.57 -5.63 -2.13
CA ILE A 75 -9.71 -4.71 -2.22
C ILE A 75 -10.34 -4.76 -3.62
N ASP A 76 -11.66 -4.83 -3.66
CA ASP A 76 -12.45 -4.77 -4.88
C ASP A 76 -12.24 -3.46 -5.64
N ILE A 77 -12.24 -3.52 -6.97
CA ILE A 77 -12.13 -2.33 -7.82
C ILE A 77 -13.28 -1.33 -7.58
N PHE A 78 -14.46 -1.81 -7.21
CA PHE A 78 -15.64 -0.99 -6.91
C PHE A 78 -15.70 -0.58 -5.42
N GLN A 79 -14.70 0.18 -4.99
CA GLN A 79 -14.59 0.78 -3.66
C GLN A 79 -15.04 2.26 -3.65
N THR A 80 -14.64 3.03 -2.63
CA THR A 80 -14.86 4.49 -2.60
C THR A 80 -14.29 5.17 -3.85
N GLY A 81 -15.04 6.09 -4.47
CA GLY A 81 -14.63 6.76 -5.72
C GLY A 81 -13.36 7.61 -5.61
N SER A 82 -12.92 7.92 -4.39
CA SER A 82 -11.65 8.62 -4.11
C SER A 82 -10.42 7.70 -4.13
N GLY A 83 -10.60 6.37 -4.10
CA GLY A 83 -9.50 5.41 -3.94
C GLY A 83 -8.89 5.39 -2.53
N THR A 84 -9.63 5.85 -1.51
CA THR A 84 -9.14 5.93 -0.13
C THR A 84 -8.75 4.56 0.40
N SER A 85 -9.53 3.52 0.11
CA SER A 85 -9.29 2.18 0.61
C SER A 85 -8.00 1.58 0.03
N SER A 86 -7.75 1.69 -1.27
CA SER A 86 -6.47 1.27 -1.88
C SER A 86 -5.28 2.06 -1.37
N ASN A 87 -5.43 3.37 -1.14
CA ASN A 87 -4.38 4.18 -0.55
C ASN A 87 -4.04 3.72 0.88
N MET A 88 -5.06 3.39 1.69
CA MET A 88 -4.84 2.86 3.04
C MET A 88 -4.26 1.44 3.03
N ASN A 89 -4.68 0.59 2.09
CA ASN A 89 -4.08 -0.73 1.90
C ASN A 89 -2.59 -0.65 1.61
N ALA A 90 -2.18 0.27 0.73
CA ALA A 90 -0.75 0.51 0.49
C ALA A 90 -0.03 0.99 1.75
N ASN A 91 -0.63 1.92 2.51
CA ASN A 91 -0.03 2.39 3.76
C ASN A 91 0.16 1.25 4.78
N GLU A 92 -0.85 0.41 4.98
CA GLU A 92 -0.81 -0.69 5.95
C GLU A 92 0.22 -1.76 5.54
N VAL A 93 0.21 -2.21 4.28
CA VAL A 93 1.19 -3.19 3.77
C VAL A 93 2.61 -2.68 3.90
N ILE A 94 2.87 -1.43 3.49
CA ILE A 94 4.20 -0.83 3.56
C ILE A 94 4.65 -0.63 5.00
N ALA A 95 3.75 -0.24 5.90
CA ALA A 95 4.06 -0.11 7.33
C ALA A 95 4.50 -1.45 7.94
N THR A 96 3.78 -2.54 7.64
CA THR A 96 4.13 -3.90 8.08
C THR A 96 5.50 -4.34 7.55
N LEU A 97 5.79 -4.07 6.28
CA LEU A 97 7.09 -4.41 5.66
C LEU A 97 8.25 -3.56 6.20
N ALA A 98 8.00 -2.31 6.57
CA ALA A 98 9.03 -1.37 6.99
C ALA A 98 9.48 -1.59 8.44
N GLY A 99 8.64 -2.16 9.32
CA GLY A 99 8.97 -2.39 10.74
C GLY A 99 8.84 -1.14 11.61
#